data_AF-A0A1H7H1N4-F1
#
_entry.id   AF-A0A1H7H1N4-F1
#
_cell.length_a   1.000
_cell.length_b   1.000
_cell.length_c   1.000
_cell.angle_alpha   90.00
_cell.angle_beta   90.00
_cell.angle_gamma   90.00
#
_symmetry.space_group_name_H-M   'P 1'
#
loop_
_entity.id
_entity.type
_entity.pdbx_description
1 polymer ?
#
loop_
_entity_poly.entity_id
_entity_poly.type
_entity_poly.pdbx_seq_one_letter_code
_entity_poly.pdbx_strand_id
1 'polypeptide(L)'
;MAVFFVPMSAGYAATWQICRLHVQIQAIREQPTPMLKARVLQVNAGPAVTECPAVGQVIDFIPESADYQSTLPRNRWPKPGQQVRMRYQYLDGTCKNDGDPKACRIRHYPVE
;
A
#
# COMPACT_ATOMS: atom_id res chain seq x y z
N MET A 1 11.00 -46.16 21.04
CA MET A 1 11.52 -45.05 20.22
C MET A 1 10.37 -44.07 20.03
N ALA A 2 10.31 -42.99 20.82
CA ALA A 2 9.20 -42.04 20.79
C ALA A 2 9.50 -40.96 19.73
N VAL A 3 8.67 -40.88 18.70
CA VAL A 3 8.75 -39.84 17.66
C VAL A 3 8.05 -38.60 18.21
N PHE A 4 8.83 -37.58 18.56
CA PHE A 4 8.31 -36.27 18.92
C PHE A 4 7.90 -35.54 17.63
N PHE A 5 6.61 -35.45 17.38
CA PHE A 5 6.07 -34.51 16.41
C PHE A 5 6.17 -33.10 17.01
N VAL A 6 7.13 -32.31 16.52
CA VAL A 6 7.16 -30.87 16.79
C VAL A 6 6.02 -30.24 15.97
N PRO A 7 5.00 -29.62 16.58
CA PRO A 7 4.03 -28.85 15.83
C PRO A 7 4.75 -27.66 15.20
N MET A 8 4.87 -27.70 13.88
CA MET A 8 5.37 -26.59 13.09
C MET A 8 4.36 -25.46 13.23
N SER A 9 4.69 -24.45 14.04
CA SER A 9 3.88 -23.24 14.19
C SER A 9 3.61 -22.70 12.79
N ALA A 10 2.34 -22.64 12.38
CA ALA A 10 1.95 -21.95 11.17
C ALA A 10 2.46 -20.51 11.29
N GLY A 11 3.56 -20.18 10.61
CA GLY A 11 3.96 -18.81 10.45
C GLY A 11 2.77 -18.10 9.83
N TYR A 12 2.22 -17.10 10.52
CA TYR A 12 1.21 -16.23 9.91
C TYR A 12 1.90 -15.54 8.74
N ALA A 13 1.82 -16.14 7.55
CA ALA A 13 2.22 -15.49 6.33
C ALA A 13 1.24 -14.34 6.17
N ALA A 14 1.69 -13.13 6.55
CA ALA A 14 0.87 -11.95 6.46
C ALA A 14 0.37 -11.87 5.00
N THR A 15 -0.95 -11.78 4.83
CA THR A 15 -1.58 -11.85 3.52
C THR A 15 -1.79 -10.43 3.01
N TRP A 16 -1.21 -10.13 1.85
CA TRP A 16 -1.39 -8.84 1.19
C TRP A 16 -2.87 -8.56 0.95
N GLN A 17 -3.31 -7.40 1.42
CA GLN A 17 -4.62 -6.83 1.13
C GLN A 17 -4.43 -5.85 -0.02
N ILE A 18 -5.25 -5.95 -1.08
CA ILE A 18 -5.03 -5.20 -2.34
C ILE A 18 -6.35 -4.59 -2.81
N CYS A 19 -6.34 -3.28 -3.07
CA CYS A 19 -7.39 -2.55 -3.77
C CYS A 19 -6.82 -1.98 -5.06
N ARG A 20 -7.46 -2.25 -6.19
CA ARG A 20 -7.16 -1.52 -7.43
C ARG A 20 -7.94 -0.22 -7.41
N LEU A 21 -7.22 0.89 -7.50
CA LEU A 21 -7.78 2.23 -7.47
C LEU A 21 -7.62 2.89 -8.83
N HIS A 22 -8.63 3.69 -9.17
CA HIS A 22 -8.50 4.72 -10.20
C HIS A 22 -8.57 6.06 -9.48
N VAL A 23 -7.55 6.90 -9.63
CA VAL A 23 -7.47 8.18 -8.93
C VAL A 23 -7.18 9.32 -9.90
N GLN A 24 -7.56 10.54 -9.52
CA GLN A 24 -7.14 11.76 -10.18
C GLN A 24 -6.12 12.51 -9.34
N ILE A 25 -4.97 12.84 -9.92
CA ILE A 25 -3.95 13.64 -9.25
C ILE A 25 -4.45 15.07 -9.11
N GLN A 26 -4.45 15.58 -7.88
CA GLN A 26 -4.87 16.95 -7.58
C GLN A 26 -3.68 17.90 -7.52
N ALA A 27 -2.61 17.49 -6.83
CA ALA A 27 -1.46 18.33 -6.56
C ALA A 27 -0.25 17.50 -6.13
N ILE A 28 0.88 18.18 -5.94
CA ILE A 28 2.06 17.62 -5.29
C ILE A 28 2.27 18.41 -4.00
N ARG A 29 2.34 17.70 -2.88
CA ARG A 29 2.64 18.27 -1.57
C ARG A 29 4.13 18.19 -1.35
N GLU A 30 4.83 19.33 -1.38
CA GLU A 30 6.30 19.36 -1.41
C GLU A 30 6.96 19.14 -0.04
N GLN A 31 6.27 19.42 1.07
CA GLN A 31 6.82 19.31 2.44
C GLN A 31 6.00 18.35 3.32
N PRO A 32 6.59 17.74 4.36
CA PRO A 32 8.05 17.67 4.65
C PRO A 32 8.80 16.73 3.70
N THR A 33 8.09 15.85 3.00
CA THR A 33 8.60 15.02 1.91
C THR A 33 7.61 15.09 0.76
N PRO A 34 8.09 15.23 -0.50
CA PRO A 34 7.22 15.25 -1.68
C PRO A 34 6.29 14.04 -1.71
N MET A 35 5.00 14.27 -1.92
CA MET A 35 3.98 13.22 -2.12
C MET A 35 2.92 13.70 -3.13
N LEU A 36 2.37 12.78 -3.89
CA LEU A 36 1.19 13.03 -4.73
C LEU A 36 -0.05 13.08 -3.84
N LYS A 37 -0.87 14.10 -4.06
CA LYS A 37 -2.23 14.19 -3.50
C LYS A 37 -3.22 13.83 -4.58
N ALA A 38 -4.05 12.82 -4.36
CA ALA A 38 -5.01 12.34 -5.35
C ALA A 38 -6.38 12.06 -4.75
N ARG A 39 -7.43 12.26 -5.56
CA ARG A 39 -8.80 11.89 -5.21
C ARG A 39 -9.13 10.53 -5.81
N VAL A 40 -9.67 9.64 -4.99
CA VAL A 40 -10.14 8.32 -5.43
C VAL A 40 -11.41 8.48 -6.28
N LEU A 41 -11.37 8.00 -7.52
CA LEU A 41 -12.50 8.01 -8.45
C LEU A 41 -13.24 6.68 -8.44
N GLN A 42 -12.51 5.56 -8.39
CA GLN A 42 -13.06 4.21 -8.40
C GLN A 42 -12.24 3.29 -7.52
N VAL A 43 -12.92 2.30 -6.93
CA VAL A 43 -12.33 1.29 -6.06
C VAL A 43 -12.80 -0.07 -6.55
N ASN A 44 -11.84 -0.95 -6.81
CA ASN A 44 -12.08 -2.37 -7.02
C ASN A 44 -11.32 -3.13 -5.93
N ALA A 45 -12.05 -3.49 -4.88
CA ALA A 45 -11.51 -4.20 -3.73
C ALA A 45 -11.21 -5.65 -4.12
N GLY A 46 -10.13 -6.20 -3.55
CA GLY A 46 -9.88 -7.64 -3.54
C GLY A 46 -10.85 -8.38 -2.59
N PRO A 47 -10.39 -9.39 -1.84
CA PRO A 47 -11.26 -10.18 -0.95
C PRO A 47 -12.03 -9.31 0.06
N ALA A 48 -13.17 -9.82 0.54
CA ALA A 48 -14.17 -9.08 1.32
C ALA A 48 -13.70 -8.42 2.65
N VAL A 49 -12.45 -8.67 3.06
CA VAL A 49 -11.86 -8.17 4.32
C VAL A 49 -10.89 -7.00 4.07
N THR A 50 -10.63 -6.63 2.82
CA THR A 50 -9.68 -5.56 2.48
C THR A 50 -10.26 -4.17 2.79
N GLU A 51 -9.55 -3.38 3.60
CA GLU A 51 -9.84 -1.98 3.88
C GLU A 51 -9.33 -1.08 2.75
N CYS A 52 -10.24 -0.67 1.86
CA CYS A 52 -9.89 0.22 0.74
C CYS A 52 -10.19 1.70 1.05
N PRO A 53 -9.39 2.65 0.53
CA PRO A 53 -9.77 4.05 0.48
C PRO A 53 -11.13 4.22 -0.21
N ALA A 54 -11.99 5.06 0.34
CA ALA A 54 -13.34 5.26 -0.20
C ALA A 54 -13.33 6.10 -1.48
N VAL A 55 -14.33 5.91 -2.34
CA VAL A 55 -14.56 6.81 -3.49
C VAL A 55 -14.76 8.24 -2.96
N GLY A 56 -14.10 9.21 -3.60
CA GLY A 56 -14.09 10.61 -3.19
C GLY A 56 -13.09 10.95 -2.08
N GLN A 57 -12.51 9.97 -1.40
CA GLN A 57 -11.45 10.20 -0.42
C GLN A 57 -10.22 10.79 -1.10
N VAL A 58 -9.52 11.68 -0.39
CA VAL A 58 -8.22 12.20 -0.82
C VAL A 58 -7.12 11.45 -0.09
N ILE A 59 -6.15 10.95 -0.84
CA ILE A 59 -4.99 10.21 -0.34
C ILE A 59 -3.70 10.92 -0.74
N ASP A 60 -2.69 10.81 0.12
CA ASP A 60 -1.32 11.20 -0.16
C ASP A 60 -0.45 9.95 -0.33
N PHE A 61 0.37 9.88 -1.38
CA PHE A 61 1.25 8.73 -1.61
C PHE A 61 2.52 9.10 -2.39
N ILE A 62 3.53 8.24 -2.29
CA ILE A 62 4.70 8.27 -3.17
C ILE A 62 4.47 7.15 -4.20
N PRO A 63 4.41 7.45 -5.51
CA PRO A 63 4.17 6.43 -6.51
C PRO A 63 5.35 5.46 -6.59
N GLU A 64 5.06 4.17 -6.75
CA GLU A 64 6.07 3.11 -6.87
C GLU A 64 6.03 2.44 -8.26
N SER A 65 7.09 1.73 -8.61
CA SER A 65 7.14 0.87 -9.79
C SER A 65 6.06 -0.21 -9.72
N ALA A 66 5.65 -0.72 -10.89
CA ALA A 66 4.58 -1.73 -10.98
C ALA A 66 4.91 -3.03 -10.20
N ASP A 67 6.17 -3.34 -9.93
CA ASP A 67 6.61 -4.47 -9.11
C ASP A 67 6.80 -4.13 -7.62
N TYR A 68 6.42 -2.91 -7.21
CA TYR A 68 6.55 -2.34 -5.85
C TYR A 68 7.97 -2.44 -5.26
N GLN A 69 9.00 -2.63 -6.09
CA GLN A 69 10.39 -2.77 -5.64
C GLN A 69 11.11 -1.42 -5.49
N SER A 70 10.56 -0.34 -6.04
CA SER A 70 11.19 0.98 -6.02
C SER A 70 10.16 2.11 -6.07
N THR A 71 10.52 3.27 -5.52
CA THR A 71 9.76 4.50 -5.75
C THR A 71 10.01 5.02 -7.16
N LEU A 72 9.00 5.60 -7.80
CA LEU A 72 9.20 6.24 -9.09
C LEU A 72 10.05 7.50 -8.94
N PRO A 73 11.01 7.74 -9.85
CA PRO A 73 11.77 8.97 -9.85
C PRO A 73 10.85 10.17 -10.10
N ARG A 74 11.14 11.30 -9.45
CA ARG A 74 10.27 12.49 -9.39
C ARG A 74 9.82 13.03 -10.75
N ASN A 75 10.66 12.91 -11.77
CA ASN A 75 10.38 13.33 -13.15
C ASN A 75 9.38 12.42 -13.89
N ARG A 76 9.13 11.21 -13.40
CA ARG A 76 8.13 10.26 -13.92
C ARG A 76 6.82 10.29 -13.15
N TRP A 77 6.68 11.16 -12.16
CA TRP A 77 5.45 11.24 -11.39
C TRP A 77 4.29 11.70 -12.27
N PRO A 78 3.10 11.09 -12.10
CA PRO A 78 1.85 11.62 -12.63
C PRO A 78 1.67 13.10 -12.30
N LYS A 79 1.26 13.89 -13.31
CA LYS A 79 1.05 15.33 -13.21
C LYS A 79 -0.35 15.64 -12.67
N PRO A 80 -0.56 16.80 -12.02
CA PRO A 80 -1.89 17.28 -11.66
C PRO A 80 -2.87 17.24 -12.84
N GLY A 81 -4.10 16.79 -12.59
CA GLY A 81 -5.15 16.59 -13.59
C GLY A 81 -5.15 15.20 -14.23
N GLN A 82 -4.03 14.47 -14.24
CA GLN A 82 -3.98 13.11 -14.80
C GLN A 82 -4.78 12.12 -13.95
N GLN A 83 -5.38 11.15 -14.61
CA GLN A 83 -5.97 9.99 -13.96
C GLN A 83 -5.01 8.80 -14.08
N VAL A 84 -4.84 8.06 -12.99
CA VAL A 84 -3.92 6.92 -12.95
C VAL A 84 -4.57 5.74 -12.28
N ARG A 85 -4.26 4.55 -12.81
CA ARG A 85 -4.56 3.28 -12.17
C ARG A 85 -3.39 2.92 -11.26
N MET A 86 -3.72 2.41 -10.09
CA MET A 86 -2.72 1.97 -9.12
C MET A 86 -3.29 0.85 -8.27
N ARG A 87 -2.41 0.18 -7.52
CA ARG A 87 -2.83 -0.63 -6.39
C ARG A 87 -2.55 0.12 -5.10
N TYR A 88 -3.55 0.18 -4.23
CA TYR A 88 -3.34 0.37 -2.81
C TYR A 88 -3.20 -1.01 -2.20
N GLN A 89 -2.01 -1.37 -1.75
CA GLN A 89 -1.78 -2.67 -1.13
C GLN A 89 -1.11 -2.50 0.23
N TYR A 90 -1.51 -3.32 1.18
CA TYR A 90 -0.95 -3.25 2.51
C TYR A 90 -0.81 -4.62 3.16
N LEU A 91 0.10 -4.65 4.12
CA LEU A 91 0.39 -5.79 4.97
C LEU A 91 0.28 -5.35 6.41
N ASP A 92 -0.61 -6.00 7.16
CA ASP A 92 -0.70 -5.83 8.60
C ASP A 92 0.16 -6.87 9.30
N GLY A 93 0.87 -6.43 10.32
CA GLY A 93 1.73 -7.30 11.10
C GLY A 93 2.29 -6.60 12.32
N THR A 94 3.35 -7.18 12.86
CA THR A 94 4.05 -6.65 14.03
C THR A 94 5.43 -6.17 13.60
N CYS A 95 5.65 -4.86 13.65
CA CYS A 95 6.93 -4.26 13.33
C CYS A 95 7.82 -4.18 14.57
N LYS A 96 9.12 -4.41 14.38
CA LYS A 96 10.13 -4.22 15.42
C LYS A 96 10.49 -2.74 15.49
N ASN A 97 10.10 -2.06 16.57
CA ASN A 97 10.57 -0.72 16.91
C ASN A 97 11.44 -0.81 18.15
N ASP A 98 12.76 -0.58 18.04
CA ASP A 98 13.70 -0.45 19.16
C ASP A 98 13.54 -1.46 20.32
N GLY A 99 13.13 -2.70 20.02
CA GLY A 99 12.94 -3.77 21.02
C GLY A 99 11.48 -4.06 21.41
N ASP A 100 10.55 -3.16 21.09
CA ASP A 100 9.12 -3.34 21.36
C ASP A 100 8.33 -3.71 20.10
N PRO A 101 7.77 -4.93 20.01
CA PRO A 101 6.88 -5.30 18.92
C PRO A 101 5.57 -4.50 19.00
N LYS A 102 5.23 -3.76 17.93
CA LYS A 102 3.97 -3.02 17.81
C LYS A 102 3.24 -3.36 16.53
N ALA A 103 1.91 -3.34 16.57
CA ALA A 103 1.09 -3.48 15.37
C ALA A 103 1.44 -2.37 14.37
N CYS A 104 1.64 -2.75 13.10
CA CYS A 104 1.98 -1.83 12.03
C CYS A 104 1.30 -2.24 10.72
N ARG A 105 1.12 -1.25 9.84
CA ARG A 105 0.62 -1.43 8.48
C ARG A 105 1.67 -0.93 7.49
N ILE A 106 2.25 -1.83 6.71
CA ILE A 106 3.15 -1.51 5.61
C ILE A 106 2.29 -1.25 4.39
N ARG A 107 2.43 -0.09 3.73
CA ARG A 107 1.61 0.32 2.59
C ARG A 107 2.47 0.51 1.35
N HIS A 108 1.95 0.09 0.20
CA HIS A 108 2.54 0.34 -1.11
C HIS A 108 1.49 0.90 -2.08
N TYR A 109 1.99 1.70 -3.03
CA TYR A 109 1.25 2.44 -4.05
C TYR A 109 1.86 2.26 -5.45
N PRO A 110 2.03 1.01 -5.96
CA PRO A 110 2.52 0.78 -7.30
C PRO A 110 1.52 1.30 -8.33
N VAL A 111 2.02 2.09 -9.28
CA VAL A 111 1.21 2.57 -10.40
C VAL A 111 1.23 1.55 -11.54
N GLU A 112 0.09 1.43 -12.25
CA GLU A 112 -0.13 0.49 -13.37
C GLU A 112 -0.11 1.20 -14.73
#